data_AF-A0A2A2LLL5-F1
#
_entry.id   AF-A0A2A2LLL5-F1
#
_cell.length_a   1.000
_cell.length_b   1.000
_cell.length_c   1.000
_cell.angle_alpha   90.00
_cell.angle_beta   90.00
_cell.angle_gamma   90.00
#
_symmetry.space_group_name_H-M   'P 1'
#
loop_
_entity.id
_entity.type
_entity.pdbx_description
1 polymer ?
#
loop_
_entity_poly.entity_id
_entity_poly.type
_entity_poly.pdbx_seq_one_letter_code
_entity_poly.pdbx_strand_id
1 'polypeptide(L)'
;CFYDHCDGIYLNYNWSESELLDSADFGEINKIYAGIDVFARGCIGPLTSVFEYIPFLHKLLGLQQKPVRKYGGFDCNKSLCKIDFLRMSTALFAPGWIAEKFSSLDQIHMGLKFWDHLSNLMHRRPILELPFETDFRAGFSRKGDQKWFCLRSISPQPQFVSTSIHPLPEGGLMIREPGEHKLFLLECDVVSGLVISLRSSSPISVLVNGSALPPSSRSEYRLNGPVHLKSLDIITNQPKTIIFNVIVKSLTSESTA
;
A
#
# COMPACT_ATOMS: atom_id res chain seq x y z
N CYS A 1 -30.99 -1.56 15.43
CA CYS A 1 -30.04 -0.41 15.30
C CYS A 1 -29.68 -0.23 13.82
N PHE A 2 -29.19 0.94 13.38
CA PHE A 2 -28.63 1.10 12.00
C PHE A 2 -27.50 0.10 11.72
N TYR A 3 -26.76 -0.27 12.76
CA TYR A 3 -25.71 -1.29 12.70
C TYR A 3 -26.19 -2.63 12.10
N ASP A 4 -27.40 -3.06 12.44
CA ASP A 4 -27.94 -4.36 11.99
C ASP A 4 -28.38 -4.34 10.52
N HIS A 5 -28.43 -3.16 9.91
CA HIS A 5 -28.98 -2.92 8.57
C HIS A 5 -27.93 -2.40 7.56
N CYS A 6 -26.65 -2.47 7.89
CA CYS A 6 -25.54 -2.12 7.00
C CYS A 6 -24.52 -3.26 6.93
N ASP A 7 -23.60 -3.25 5.96
CA ASP A 7 -22.43 -4.16 5.90
C ASP A 7 -21.19 -3.57 6.61
N GLY A 8 -21.26 -2.27 6.91
CA GLY A 8 -20.20 -1.51 7.57
C GLY A 8 -20.77 -0.20 8.10
N ILE A 9 -20.40 0.15 9.33
CA ILE A 9 -20.76 1.43 9.95
C ILE A 9 -19.53 2.33 10.03
N TYR A 10 -19.68 3.56 9.54
CA TYR A 10 -18.67 4.59 9.68
C TYR A 10 -18.88 5.35 11.00
N LEU A 11 -17.87 5.35 11.87
CA LEU A 11 -17.84 6.21 13.04
C LEU A 11 -17.16 7.52 12.68
N ASN A 12 -17.80 8.63 13.07
CA ASN A 12 -17.26 9.97 12.85
C ASN A 12 -15.83 10.10 13.41
N TYR A 13 -14.99 10.90 12.74
CA TYR A 13 -13.59 11.14 13.12
C TYR A 13 -13.40 11.94 14.41
N ASN A 14 -14.49 12.31 15.10
CA ASN A 14 -14.46 13.02 16.38
C ASN A 14 -14.67 12.11 17.62
N TRP A 15 -14.35 10.82 17.53
CA TRP A 15 -14.42 9.87 18.66
C TRP A 15 -13.42 10.18 19.79
N SER A 16 -13.75 9.77 21.01
CA SER A 16 -12.87 9.64 22.18
C SER A 16 -12.43 8.18 22.38
N GLU A 17 -11.46 7.94 23.25
CA GLU A 17 -11.01 6.57 23.54
C GLU A 17 -12.10 5.72 24.20
N SER A 18 -12.95 6.31 25.06
CA SER A 18 -14.10 5.60 25.63
C SER A 18 -15.13 5.24 24.57
N GLU A 19 -15.46 6.16 23.65
CA GLU A 19 -16.42 5.87 22.57
C GLU A 19 -15.89 4.80 21.60
N LEU A 20 -14.57 4.78 21.34
CA LEU A 20 -13.96 3.70 20.56
C LEU A 20 -14.04 2.36 21.29
N LEU A 21 -13.77 2.32 22.60
CA LEU A 21 -13.89 1.11 23.41
C LEU A 21 -15.34 0.60 23.43
N ASP A 22 -16.30 1.48 23.70
CA ASP A 22 -17.73 1.14 23.69
C ASP A 22 -18.16 0.61 22.32
N SER A 23 -17.62 1.17 21.23
CA SER A 23 -17.88 0.68 19.88
C SER A 23 -17.25 -0.68 19.60
N ALA A 24 -16.02 -0.91 20.08
CA ALA A 24 -15.32 -2.18 19.93
C ALA A 24 -16.02 -3.31 20.70
N ASP A 25 -16.61 -2.99 21.87
CA ASP A 25 -17.38 -3.93 22.67
C ASP A 25 -18.80 -4.18 22.13
N PHE A 26 -19.32 -3.28 21.27
CA PHE A 26 -20.70 -3.32 20.78
C PHE A 26 -20.96 -4.40 19.71
N GLY A 27 -20.03 -4.63 18.79
CA GLY A 27 -20.29 -5.51 17.65
C GLY A 27 -19.06 -6.05 16.94
N GLU A 28 -19.28 -6.70 15.80
CA GLU A 28 -18.23 -7.21 14.93
C GLU A 28 -17.28 -6.07 14.49
N ILE A 29 -16.04 -6.16 14.93
CA ILE A 29 -15.02 -5.12 14.80
C ILE A 29 -14.66 -4.82 13.32
N ASN A 30 -14.76 -5.83 12.44
CA ASN A 30 -14.52 -5.71 11.00
C ASN A 30 -15.65 -4.96 10.26
N LYS A 31 -16.80 -4.78 10.91
CA LYS A 31 -17.93 -3.99 10.42
C LYS A 31 -17.86 -2.53 10.88
N ILE A 32 -17.00 -2.20 11.84
CA ILE A 32 -16.90 -0.86 12.43
C ILE A 32 -15.66 -0.15 11.90
N TYR A 33 -15.88 0.96 11.21
CA TYR A 33 -14.84 1.78 10.59
C TYR A 33 -14.69 3.10 11.35
N ALA A 34 -13.66 3.19 12.20
CA ALA A 34 -13.35 4.42 12.91
C ALA A 34 -12.72 5.47 11.98
N GLY A 35 -13.32 6.66 11.94
CA GLY A 35 -12.87 7.75 11.08
C GLY A 35 -11.55 8.38 11.54
N ILE A 36 -10.70 8.77 10.59
CA ILE A 36 -9.54 9.66 10.81
C ILE A 36 -9.62 10.82 9.83
N ASP A 37 -9.71 12.07 10.29
CA ASP A 37 -9.61 13.23 9.39
C ASP A 37 -8.16 13.47 8.98
N VAL A 38 -7.80 13.00 7.79
CA VAL A 38 -6.44 13.16 7.27
C VAL A 38 -6.19 14.57 6.75
N PHE A 39 -7.23 15.40 6.58
CA PHE A 39 -7.04 16.84 6.38
C PHE A 39 -6.53 17.54 7.65
N ALA A 40 -6.63 16.89 8.81
CA ALA A 40 -6.26 17.40 10.13
C ALA A 40 -7.11 18.58 10.64
N ARG A 41 -8.40 18.68 10.27
CA ARG A 41 -9.29 19.70 10.84
C ARG A 41 -9.69 19.25 12.25
N GLY A 42 -9.33 20.05 13.24
CA GLY A 42 -9.58 19.74 14.65
C GLY A 42 -8.54 18.79 15.29
N CYS A 43 -7.41 18.51 14.63
CA CYS A 43 -6.30 17.77 15.24
C CYS A 43 -5.41 18.70 16.09
N ILE A 44 -5.01 18.24 17.28
CA ILE A 44 -4.23 19.04 18.24
C ILE A 44 -2.74 18.70 18.10
N GLY A 45 -2.08 19.29 17.09
CA GLY A 45 -0.62 19.46 17.00
C GLY A 45 0.30 18.25 17.27
N PRO A 46 1.63 18.46 17.29
CA PRO A 46 2.58 17.39 17.56
C PRO A 46 2.54 16.91 19.03
N LEU A 47 2.96 15.66 19.24
CA LEU A 47 3.14 15.03 20.56
C LEU A 47 4.17 15.80 21.39
N THR A 48 3.86 16.05 22.66
CA THR A 48 4.82 16.57 23.64
C THR A 48 5.43 15.48 24.53
N SER A 49 5.01 14.20 24.39
CA SER A 49 5.45 13.09 25.26
C SER A 49 5.16 11.71 24.69
N VAL A 50 6.06 10.74 24.92
CA VAL A 50 5.92 9.30 24.60
C VAL A 50 4.88 8.58 25.47
N PHE A 51 4.47 9.15 26.60
CA PHE A 51 3.49 8.52 27.51
C PHE A 51 2.03 8.62 27.00
N GLU A 52 1.76 9.41 25.96
CA GLU A 52 0.43 9.52 25.35
C GLU A 52 0.09 8.34 24.40
N TYR A 53 0.98 7.36 24.27
CA TYR A 53 0.87 6.26 23.31
C TYR A 53 0.06 5.04 23.80
N ILE A 54 -0.25 4.96 25.10
CA ILE A 54 -0.93 3.79 25.68
C ILE A 54 -2.18 4.26 26.45
N PRO A 55 -3.32 4.37 25.75
CA PRO A 55 -4.63 4.71 26.34
C PRO A 55 -4.94 3.94 27.64
N PHE A 56 -4.59 2.65 27.63
CA PHE A 56 -4.88 1.75 28.73
C PHE A 56 -3.97 1.94 29.95
N LEU A 57 -2.75 2.45 29.77
CA LEU A 57 -1.81 2.66 30.88
C LEU A 57 -2.33 3.72 31.83
N HIS A 58 -2.97 4.78 31.32
CA HIS A 58 -3.55 5.82 32.18
C HIS A 58 -4.69 5.28 33.04
N LYS A 59 -5.56 4.43 32.46
CA LYS A 59 -6.63 3.75 33.20
C LYS A 59 -6.08 2.73 34.20
N LEU A 60 -5.08 1.94 33.81
CA LEU A 60 -4.44 0.92 34.65
C LEU A 60 -3.60 1.54 35.79
N LEU A 61 -3.02 2.72 35.57
CA LEU A 61 -2.17 3.44 36.53
C LEU A 61 -2.93 4.52 37.32
N GLY A 62 -4.24 4.67 37.13
CA GLY A 62 -5.04 5.68 37.83
C GLY A 62 -4.61 7.14 37.55
N LEU A 63 -3.99 7.39 36.40
CA LEU A 63 -3.52 8.73 36.02
C LEU A 63 -4.71 9.59 35.56
N GLN A 64 -4.67 10.90 35.87
CA GLN A 64 -5.70 11.82 35.37
C GLN A 64 -5.78 11.76 33.84
N GLN A 65 -7.01 11.65 33.33
CA GLN A 65 -7.29 11.71 31.89
C GLN A 65 -6.91 13.10 31.37
N LYS A 66 -5.84 13.18 30.59
CA LYS A 66 -5.57 14.35 29.75
C LYS A 66 -6.49 14.30 28.53
N PRO A 67 -6.88 15.45 27.95
CA PRO A 67 -7.69 15.46 26.73
C PRO A 67 -7.00 14.64 25.64
N VAL A 68 -7.74 13.67 25.10
CA VAL A 68 -7.28 12.75 24.07
C VAL A 68 -6.89 13.54 22.82
N ARG A 69 -5.62 13.42 22.42
CA ARG A 69 -5.15 14.01 21.16
C ARG A 69 -5.42 13.05 20.00
N LYS A 70 -6.03 13.61 18.95
CA LYS A 70 -6.25 12.97 17.64
C LYS A 70 -5.30 13.60 16.64
N TYR A 71 -4.78 12.77 15.75
CA TYR A 71 -3.81 13.17 14.74
C TYR A 71 -4.38 12.97 13.34
N GLY A 72 -4.05 13.90 12.46
CA GLY A 72 -4.39 13.91 11.05
C GLY A 72 -3.18 14.32 10.23
N GLY A 73 -3.35 14.54 8.93
CA GLY A 73 -2.23 14.87 8.04
C GLY A 73 -1.19 13.75 8.03
N PHE A 74 0.09 14.12 8.07
CA PHE A 74 1.19 13.14 8.11
C PHE A 74 1.31 12.38 9.44
N ASP A 75 0.69 12.87 10.51
CA ASP A 75 0.68 12.23 11.83
C ASP A 75 -0.52 11.28 12.03
N CYS A 76 -1.35 11.06 11.01
CA CYS A 76 -2.55 10.22 11.11
C CYS A 76 -2.24 8.75 11.47
N ASN A 77 -1.01 8.29 11.27
CA ASN A 77 -0.53 6.98 11.72
C ASN A 77 -0.70 6.78 13.23
N LYS A 78 -0.61 7.84 14.04
CA LYS A 78 -0.84 7.77 15.50
C LYS A 78 -2.30 7.47 15.84
N SER A 79 -3.24 8.06 15.10
CA SER A 79 -4.67 7.73 15.23
C SER A 79 -4.94 6.31 14.75
N LEU A 80 -4.30 5.89 13.65
CA LEU A 80 -4.37 4.52 13.15
C LEU A 80 -3.87 3.51 14.19
N CYS A 81 -2.73 3.76 14.86
CA CYS A 81 -2.24 2.89 15.95
C CYS A 81 -3.27 2.68 17.06
N LYS A 82 -4.04 3.72 17.43
CA LYS A 82 -5.06 3.61 18.48
C LYS A 82 -6.23 2.73 18.03
N ILE A 83 -6.67 2.88 16.79
CA ILE A 83 -7.77 2.10 16.22
C ILE A 83 -7.33 0.64 16.00
N ASP A 84 -6.13 0.45 15.47
CA ASP A 84 -5.50 -0.86 15.23
C ASP A 84 -5.25 -1.64 16.54
N PHE A 85 -4.91 -0.94 17.63
CA PHE A 85 -4.79 -1.55 18.97
C PHE A 85 -6.11 -2.20 19.43
N LEU A 86 -7.25 -1.61 19.06
CA LEU A 86 -8.58 -2.17 19.29
C LEU A 86 -9.02 -3.16 18.21
N ARG A 87 -8.15 -3.45 17.24
CA ARG A 87 -8.38 -4.28 16.05
C ARG A 87 -9.51 -3.82 15.13
N MET A 88 -9.99 -2.60 15.31
CA MET A 88 -11.09 -2.01 14.54
C MET A 88 -10.65 -1.64 13.13
N SER A 89 -11.61 -1.58 12.20
CA SER A 89 -11.34 -1.05 10.87
C SER A 89 -11.20 0.48 10.90
N THR A 90 -10.48 1.05 9.92
CA THR A 90 -10.26 2.50 9.81
C THR A 90 -10.84 3.05 8.52
N ALA A 91 -11.42 4.24 8.58
CA ALA A 91 -11.84 5.02 7.42
C ALA A 91 -11.13 6.37 7.37
N LEU A 92 -10.44 6.66 6.26
CA LEU A 92 -9.77 7.95 6.06
C LEU A 92 -10.79 8.98 5.53
N PHE A 93 -10.99 10.06 6.29
CA PHE A 93 -11.83 11.17 5.90
C PHE A 93 -11.00 12.27 5.21
N ALA A 94 -11.50 12.76 4.07
CA ALA A 94 -10.84 13.71 3.18
C ALA A 94 -9.43 13.29 2.68
N PRO A 95 -9.29 12.10 2.06
CA PRO A 95 -8.01 11.63 1.52
C PRO A 95 -7.46 12.52 0.37
N GLY A 96 -8.28 13.38 -0.24
CA GLY A 96 -7.87 14.37 -1.25
C GLY A 96 -6.99 15.51 -0.72
N TRP A 97 -6.76 15.59 0.60
CA TRP A 97 -6.04 16.69 1.24
C TRP A 97 -4.63 16.95 0.70
N ILE A 98 -3.95 15.93 0.16
CA ILE A 98 -2.64 16.08 -0.47
C ILE A 98 -2.72 17.01 -1.68
N ALA A 99 -3.69 16.78 -2.57
CA ALA A 99 -3.90 17.60 -3.75
C ALA A 99 -4.35 19.03 -3.41
N GLU A 100 -5.13 19.18 -2.35
CA GLU A 100 -5.62 20.48 -1.91
C GLU A 100 -4.54 21.32 -1.23
N LYS A 101 -3.79 20.75 -0.27
CA LYS A 101 -2.77 21.50 0.50
C LYS A 101 -1.43 21.63 -0.23
N PHE A 102 -1.10 20.69 -1.10
CA PHE A 102 0.19 20.63 -1.79
C PHE A 102 0.03 20.67 -3.30
N SER A 103 -0.92 21.46 -3.81
CA SER A 103 -1.29 21.52 -5.23
C SER A 103 -0.13 21.84 -6.19
N SER A 104 0.91 22.54 -5.72
CA SER A 104 2.11 22.89 -6.50
C SER A 104 3.22 21.83 -6.45
N LEU A 105 3.08 20.79 -5.63
CA LEU A 105 4.08 19.73 -5.48
C LEU A 105 3.74 18.51 -6.34
N ASP A 106 4.70 17.59 -6.45
CA ASP A 106 4.48 16.30 -7.10
C ASP A 106 3.52 15.44 -6.25
N GLN A 107 2.33 15.20 -6.82
CA GLN A 107 1.24 14.49 -6.16
C GLN A 107 1.55 13.00 -5.90
N ILE A 108 2.32 12.36 -6.79
CA ILE A 108 2.74 10.97 -6.60
C ILE A 108 3.70 10.91 -5.41
N HIS A 109 4.70 11.78 -5.39
CA HIS A 109 5.67 11.84 -4.30
C HIS A 109 5.03 12.16 -2.94
N MET A 110 4.12 13.14 -2.90
CA MET A 110 3.44 13.51 -1.66
C MET A 110 2.45 12.43 -1.19
N GLY A 111 1.75 11.78 -2.12
CA GLY A 111 0.91 10.62 -1.81
C GLY A 111 1.73 9.47 -1.24
N LEU A 112 2.88 9.15 -1.84
CA LEU A 112 3.78 8.10 -1.34
C LEU A 112 4.31 8.43 0.05
N LYS A 113 4.74 9.67 0.31
CA LYS A 113 5.13 10.11 1.66
C LYS A 113 4.02 9.87 2.67
N PHE A 114 2.78 10.20 2.33
CA PHE A 114 1.62 9.98 3.21
C PHE A 114 1.40 8.49 3.49
N TRP A 115 1.33 7.66 2.44
CA TRP A 115 1.07 6.24 2.58
C TRP A 115 2.22 5.47 3.25
N ASP A 116 3.46 5.94 3.12
CA ASP A 116 4.64 5.35 3.76
C ASP A 116 4.51 5.36 5.30
N HIS A 117 3.94 6.43 5.87
CA HIS A 117 3.67 6.54 7.33
C HIS A 117 2.62 5.55 7.83
N LEU A 118 1.74 5.08 6.94
CA LEU A 118 0.67 4.13 7.25
C LEU A 118 1.05 2.69 6.89
N SER A 119 2.02 2.50 6.00
CA SER A 119 2.32 1.23 5.33
C SER A 119 2.68 0.08 6.28
N ASN A 120 3.26 0.38 7.45
CA ASN A 120 3.62 -0.60 8.46
C ASN A 120 2.43 -1.06 9.33
N LEU A 121 1.34 -0.30 9.31
CA LEU A 121 0.12 -0.58 10.08
C LEU A 121 -0.99 -1.16 9.20
N MET A 122 -0.71 -1.39 7.90
CA MET A 122 -1.72 -1.83 6.94
C MET A 122 -1.32 -3.16 6.31
N HIS A 123 -2.32 -4.03 6.17
CA HIS A 123 -2.19 -5.25 5.39
C HIS A 123 -2.21 -4.93 3.89
N ARG A 124 -1.30 -5.55 3.15
CA ARG A 124 -1.26 -5.50 1.68
C ARG A 124 -2.02 -6.70 1.15
N ARG A 125 -2.96 -6.48 0.23
CA ARG A 125 -3.65 -7.59 -0.42
C ARG A 125 -2.75 -8.24 -1.49
N PRO A 126 -2.59 -9.57 -1.50
CA PRO A 126 -1.85 -10.26 -2.53
C PRO A 126 -2.63 -10.30 -3.84
N ILE A 127 -1.92 -10.54 -4.94
CA ILE A 127 -2.51 -10.89 -6.23
C ILE A 127 -2.93 -12.35 -6.17
N LEU A 128 -4.18 -12.65 -6.53
CA LEU A 128 -4.78 -13.98 -6.34
C LEU A 128 -4.77 -14.85 -7.59
N GLU A 129 -4.59 -14.26 -8.77
CA GLU A 129 -4.77 -14.96 -10.04
C GLU A 129 -3.67 -14.63 -11.06
N LEU A 130 -3.40 -15.59 -11.94
CA LEU A 130 -2.57 -15.43 -13.13
C LEU A 130 -3.44 -15.59 -14.38
N PRO A 131 -3.13 -14.89 -15.49
CA PRO A 131 -1.97 -14.02 -15.69
C PRO A 131 -2.12 -12.66 -14.98
N PHE A 132 -0.98 -12.11 -14.54
CA PHE A 132 -0.89 -10.76 -14.00
C PHE A 132 0.00 -9.90 -14.89
N GLU A 133 -0.43 -8.67 -15.19
CA GLU A 133 0.32 -7.73 -16.02
C GLU A 133 0.27 -6.30 -15.46
N THR A 134 1.40 -5.60 -15.56
CA THR A 134 1.46 -4.15 -15.35
C THR A 134 2.59 -3.47 -16.10
N ASP A 135 2.31 -2.26 -16.60
CA ASP A 135 3.30 -1.30 -17.08
C ASP A 135 3.53 -0.15 -16.09
N PHE A 136 2.96 -0.24 -14.88
CA PHE A 136 3.03 0.73 -13.79
C PHE A 136 2.47 2.12 -14.10
N ARG A 137 1.65 2.30 -15.14
CA ARG A 137 1.03 3.59 -15.42
C ARG A 137 0.26 4.15 -14.22
N ALA A 138 0.59 5.38 -13.84
CA ALA A 138 -0.05 6.11 -12.75
C ALA A 138 -1.24 6.97 -13.21
N GLY A 139 -1.74 6.76 -14.45
CA GLY A 139 -2.90 7.47 -14.98
C GLY A 139 -2.58 8.84 -15.59
N PHE A 140 -1.31 9.25 -15.63
CA PHE A 140 -0.91 10.50 -16.26
C PHE A 140 -0.44 10.28 -17.69
N SER A 141 -0.66 11.28 -18.52
CA SER A 141 -0.16 11.32 -19.90
C SER A 141 0.11 12.75 -20.31
N ARG A 142 1.01 12.91 -21.29
CA ARG A 142 1.45 14.22 -21.75
C ARG A 142 1.56 14.26 -23.28
N LYS A 143 1.22 15.40 -23.87
CA LYS A 143 1.44 15.72 -25.28
C LYS A 143 1.88 17.18 -25.38
N GLY A 144 3.14 17.40 -25.71
CA GLY A 144 3.77 18.72 -25.57
C GLY A 144 3.71 19.18 -24.10
N ASP A 145 3.19 20.38 -23.87
CA ASP A 145 3.01 20.94 -22.52
C ASP A 145 1.70 20.52 -21.85
N GLN A 146 0.76 19.93 -22.59
CA GLN A 146 -0.51 19.49 -22.03
C GLN A 146 -0.35 18.20 -21.25
N LYS A 147 -0.84 18.19 -20.01
CA LYS A 147 -0.91 17.01 -19.15
C LYS A 147 -2.36 16.70 -18.84
N TRP A 148 -2.72 15.43 -18.83
CA TRP A 148 -4.02 14.97 -18.36
C TRP A 148 -3.88 13.76 -17.47
N PHE A 149 -4.90 13.57 -16.63
CA PHE A 149 -5.07 12.43 -15.75
C PHE A 149 -6.30 11.64 -16.18
N CYS A 150 -6.18 10.33 -16.30
CA CYS A 150 -7.26 9.41 -16.62
C CYS A 150 -7.20 8.21 -15.69
N LEU A 151 -8.20 8.07 -14.82
CA LEU A 151 -8.26 6.96 -13.86
C LEU A 151 -8.29 5.59 -14.56
N ARG A 152 -8.95 5.50 -15.73
CA ARG A 152 -9.04 4.27 -16.54
C ARG A 152 -7.68 3.81 -17.07
N SER A 153 -6.69 4.70 -17.18
CA SER A 153 -5.36 4.33 -17.67
C SER A 153 -4.36 4.01 -16.56
N ILE A 154 -4.82 3.84 -15.30
CA ILE A 154 -3.97 3.34 -14.23
C ILE A 154 -3.81 1.82 -14.37
N SER A 155 -2.57 1.36 -14.34
CA SER A 155 -2.21 -0.05 -14.27
C SER A 155 -1.95 -0.48 -12.82
N PRO A 156 -2.02 -1.79 -12.49
CA PRO A 156 -1.70 -2.29 -11.16
C PRO A 156 -0.33 -1.80 -10.66
N GLN A 157 -0.26 -1.32 -9.43
CA GLN A 157 0.96 -0.81 -8.82
C GLN A 157 1.59 -1.91 -7.93
N PRO A 158 2.92 -1.89 -7.68
CA PRO A 158 3.50 -2.85 -6.74
C PRO A 158 2.98 -2.57 -5.32
N GLN A 159 2.80 -3.62 -4.51
CA GLN A 159 2.30 -3.44 -3.15
C GLN A 159 3.35 -2.80 -2.21
N PHE A 160 4.62 -2.79 -2.60
CA PHE A 160 5.70 -2.14 -1.88
C PHE A 160 6.20 -0.93 -2.68
N VAL A 161 5.53 0.19 -2.46
CA VAL A 161 5.93 1.50 -2.97
C VAL A 161 6.41 2.39 -1.84
N SER A 162 7.38 3.24 -2.13
CA SER A 162 7.89 4.29 -1.24
C SER A 162 8.48 5.42 -2.06
N THR A 163 9.08 6.41 -1.42
CA THR A 163 9.82 7.46 -2.16
C THR A 163 11.08 6.94 -2.89
N SER A 164 11.57 5.75 -2.51
CA SER A 164 12.70 5.05 -3.16
C SER A 164 12.28 4.10 -4.28
N ILE A 165 11.04 3.59 -4.24
CA ILE A 165 10.46 2.72 -5.27
C ILE A 165 9.06 3.23 -5.66
N HIS A 166 8.95 3.93 -6.79
CA HIS A 166 7.74 4.67 -7.16
C HIS A 166 7.41 4.62 -8.65
N PRO A 167 6.12 4.69 -9.01
CA PRO A 167 5.73 4.73 -10.40
C PRO A 167 6.08 6.07 -11.05
N LEU A 168 6.47 5.99 -12.32
CA LEU A 168 6.60 7.15 -13.17
C LEU A 168 5.20 7.54 -13.73
N PRO A 169 4.94 8.84 -13.97
CA PRO A 169 3.62 9.31 -14.38
C PRO A 169 3.04 8.58 -15.60
N GLU A 170 3.86 8.34 -16.62
CA GLU A 170 3.45 7.77 -17.92
C GLU A 170 3.70 6.25 -18.04
N GLY A 171 4.15 5.59 -16.96
CA GLY A 171 4.49 4.18 -16.91
C GLY A 171 5.97 3.91 -16.60
N GLY A 172 6.22 2.73 -16.03
CA GLY A 172 7.50 2.31 -15.48
C GLY A 172 7.59 2.50 -13.96
N LEU A 173 8.39 1.67 -13.32
CA LEU A 173 8.67 1.71 -11.88
C LEU A 173 10.12 2.15 -11.67
N MET A 174 10.32 3.32 -11.05
CA MET A 174 11.63 3.84 -10.68
C MET A 174 12.09 3.22 -9.37
N ILE A 175 13.27 2.63 -9.38
CA ILE A 175 13.99 2.13 -8.21
C ILE A 175 15.25 2.96 -8.03
N ARG A 176 15.24 3.83 -7.03
CA ARG A 176 16.30 4.82 -6.82
C ARG A 176 17.60 4.18 -6.34
N GLU A 177 17.50 3.18 -5.48
CA GLU A 177 18.63 2.64 -4.72
C GLU A 177 18.94 1.19 -5.12
N PRO A 178 20.22 0.80 -5.20
CA PRO A 178 20.61 -0.60 -5.31
C PRO A 178 20.09 -1.44 -4.15
N GLY A 179 19.89 -2.73 -4.40
CA GLY A 179 19.44 -3.69 -3.38
C GLY A 179 18.36 -4.62 -3.90
N GLU A 180 17.81 -5.38 -2.96
CA GLU A 180 16.64 -6.23 -3.17
C GLU A 180 15.35 -5.43 -2.92
N HIS A 181 14.41 -5.53 -3.85
CA HIS A 181 13.14 -4.84 -3.81
C HIS A 181 12.01 -5.83 -4.06
N LYS A 182 11.20 -6.08 -3.03
CA LYS A 182 9.96 -6.84 -3.16
C LYS A 182 8.97 -6.03 -3.96
N LEU A 183 8.42 -6.58 -5.04
CA LEU A 183 7.46 -5.87 -5.88
C LEU A 183 6.03 -6.29 -5.55
N PHE A 184 5.79 -7.60 -5.57
CA PHE A 184 4.46 -8.16 -5.44
C PHE A 184 4.38 -9.27 -4.42
N LEU A 185 3.27 -9.28 -3.67
CA LEU A 185 2.77 -10.46 -2.95
C LEU A 185 1.74 -11.16 -3.83
N LEU A 186 1.80 -12.48 -3.84
CA LEU A 186 0.89 -13.34 -4.57
C LEU A 186 0.41 -14.46 -3.67
N GLU A 187 -0.83 -14.89 -3.86
CA GLU A 187 -1.44 -16.07 -3.22
C GLU A 187 -2.25 -16.82 -4.29
N CYS A 188 -1.58 -17.14 -5.39
CA CYS A 188 -2.17 -17.87 -6.49
C CYS A 188 -2.14 -19.39 -6.22
N ASP A 189 -3.05 -20.12 -6.87
CA ASP A 189 -3.00 -21.58 -6.91
C ASP A 189 -1.64 -22.10 -7.44
N VAL A 190 -1.30 -23.33 -7.06
CA VAL A 190 -0.09 -23.99 -7.56
C VAL A 190 -0.20 -24.18 -9.07
N VAL A 191 0.79 -23.66 -9.80
CA VAL A 191 0.88 -23.79 -11.27
C VAL A 191 1.98 -24.75 -11.67
N SER A 192 1.87 -25.39 -12.83
CA SER A 192 2.85 -26.34 -13.40
C SER A 192 4.19 -25.72 -13.82
N GLY A 193 4.27 -24.40 -13.77
CA GLY A 193 5.47 -23.61 -14.01
C GLY A 193 5.11 -22.17 -14.34
N LEU A 194 6.12 -21.31 -14.50
CA LEU A 194 5.96 -19.87 -14.65
C LEU A 194 6.78 -19.34 -15.83
N VAL A 195 6.20 -18.33 -16.50
CA VAL A 195 6.92 -17.42 -17.39
C VAL A 195 6.76 -16.02 -16.81
N ILE A 196 7.89 -15.37 -16.56
CA ILE A 196 7.96 -13.98 -16.11
C ILE A 196 8.67 -13.19 -17.20
N SER A 197 8.01 -12.17 -17.74
CA SER A 197 8.60 -11.24 -18.70
C SER A 197 8.63 -9.85 -18.08
N LEU A 198 9.77 -9.17 -18.17
CA LEU A 198 9.89 -7.76 -17.78
C LEU A 198 11.07 -7.11 -18.49
N ARG A 199 11.00 -5.78 -18.67
CA ARG A 199 12.12 -5.00 -19.20
C ARG A 199 12.71 -4.12 -18.11
N SER A 200 14.01 -3.90 -18.18
CA SER A 200 14.71 -3.02 -17.27
C SER A 200 15.68 -2.09 -18.01
N SER A 201 15.90 -0.90 -17.48
CA SER A 201 16.91 0.04 -18.00
C SER A 201 18.35 -0.38 -17.69
N SER A 202 18.52 -1.24 -16.69
CA SER A 202 19.81 -1.72 -16.16
C SER A 202 19.72 -3.24 -15.91
N PRO A 203 20.84 -3.98 -15.87
CA PRO A 203 20.83 -5.39 -15.50
C PRO A 203 20.21 -5.61 -14.12
N ILE A 204 19.35 -6.63 -14.00
CA ILE A 204 18.71 -7.03 -12.74
C ILE A 204 18.71 -8.55 -12.60
N SER A 205 18.48 -9.03 -11.38
CA SER A 205 18.07 -10.40 -11.10
C SER A 205 16.60 -10.43 -10.72
N VAL A 206 15.86 -11.43 -11.17
CA VAL A 206 14.46 -11.66 -10.78
C VAL A 206 14.40 -12.80 -9.79
N LEU A 207 13.67 -12.60 -8.70
CA LEU A 207 13.53 -13.56 -7.63
C LEU A 207 12.06 -14.00 -7.53
N VAL A 208 11.86 -15.31 -7.48
CA VAL A 208 10.57 -15.92 -7.16
C VAL A 208 10.67 -16.55 -5.80
N ASN A 209 9.81 -16.14 -4.87
CA ASN A 209 9.82 -16.61 -3.48
C ASN A 209 11.21 -16.45 -2.82
N GLY A 210 11.92 -15.35 -3.13
CA GLY A 210 13.28 -15.09 -2.65
C GLY A 210 14.40 -15.87 -3.34
N SER A 211 14.08 -16.75 -4.30
CA SER A 211 15.08 -17.51 -5.06
C SER A 211 15.32 -16.88 -6.43
N ALA A 212 16.59 -16.55 -6.73
CA ALA A 212 16.95 -15.96 -8.01
C ALA A 212 16.73 -16.95 -9.16
N LEU A 213 16.15 -16.46 -10.26
CA LEU A 213 15.99 -17.21 -11.49
C LEU A 213 17.06 -16.81 -12.51
N PRO A 214 17.74 -17.77 -13.14
CA PRO A 214 18.60 -17.45 -14.28
C PRO A 214 17.74 -16.92 -15.43
N PRO A 215 18.17 -15.84 -16.11
CA PRO A 215 17.43 -15.33 -17.27
C PRO A 215 17.43 -16.37 -18.39
N SER A 216 16.26 -16.63 -18.97
CA SER A 216 16.12 -17.45 -20.19
C SER A 216 16.42 -16.62 -21.45
N SER A 217 16.14 -15.31 -21.38
CA SER A 217 16.55 -14.32 -22.38
C SER A 217 16.79 -12.97 -21.71
N ARG A 218 17.03 -11.90 -22.49
CA ARG A 218 17.27 -10.54 -21.96
C ARG A 218 16.16 -10.02 -21.05
N SER A 219 14.92 -10.48 -21.24
CA SER A 219 13.72 -9.95 -20.57
C SER A 219 12.74 -11.05 -20.14
N GLU A 220 13.16 -12.32 -20.16
CA GLU A 220 12.28 -13.45 -19.85
C GLU A 220 12.98 -14.43 -18.91
N TYR A 221 12.21 -14.92 -17.94
CA TYR A 221 12.62 -15.87 -16.92
C TYR A 221 11.59 -17.01 -16.91
N ARG A 222 12.07 -18.25 -16.91
CA ARG A 222 11.21 -19.43 -16.88
C ARG A 222 11.56 -20.30 -15.69
N LEU A 223 10.51 -20.81 -15.04
CA LEU A 223 10.62 -21.79 -13.99
C LEU A 223 9.72 -22.97 -14.34
N ASN A 224 10.32 -24.13 -14.57
CA ASN A 224 9.60 -25.36 -14.90
C ASN A 224 9.28 -26.14 -13.62
N GLY A 225 8.13 -26.80 -13.60
CA GLY A 225 7.67 -27.62 -12.48
C GLY A 225 6.70 -26.88 -11.55
N PRO A 226 6.08 -27.59 -10.60
CA PRO A 226 5.08 -27.01 -9.70
C PRO A 226 5.62 -25.83 -8.88
N VAL A 227 4.93 -24.69 -8.91
CA VAL A 227 5.28 -23.48 -8.16
C VAL A 227 4.04 -22.93 -7.45
N HIS A 228 4.16 -22.72 -6.15
CA HIS A 228 3.25 -21.86 -5.39
C HIS A 228 3.87 -20.45 -5.34
N LEU A 229 3.39 -19.54 -6.18
CA LEU A 229 3.96 -18.20 -6.29
C LEU A 229 3.47 -17.31 -5.14
N LYS A 230 4.40 -16.91 -4.25
CA LYS A 230 4.16 -16.11 -3.05
C LYS A 230 4.70 -14.69 -3.16
N SER A 231 5.85 -14.52 -3.82
CA SER A 231 6.43 -13.21 -4.07
C SER A 231 7.16 -13.13 -5.39
N LEU A 232 7.14 -11.93 -5.96
CA LEU A 232 8.01 -11.51 -7.04
C LEU A 232 8.83 -10.33 -6.56
N ASP A 233 10.14 -10.51 -6.59
CA ASP A 233 11.13 -9.56 -6.11
C ASP A 233 12.17 -9.33 -7.22
N ILE A 234 12.94 -8.26 -7.11
CA ILE A 234 14.08 -8.03 -7.99
C ILE A 234 15.30 -7.59 -7.19
N ILE A 235 16.49 -7.81 -7.75
CA ILE A 235 17.73 -7.21 -7.26
C ILE A 235 18.31 -6.35 -8.38
N THR A 236 18.70 -5.12 -8.04
CA THR A 236 19.51 -4.27 -8.92
C THR A 236 20.76 -3.78 -8.20
N ASN A 237 21.89 -3.81 -8.90
CA ASN A 237 23.15 -3.21 -8.42
C ASN A 237 23.33 -1.78 -8.92
N GLN A 238 22.37 -1.26 -9.69
CA GLN A 238 22.45 0.06 -10.32
C GLN A 238 21.40 1.00 -9.71
N PRO A 239 21.78 2.23 -9.30
CA PRO A 239 20.82 3.22 -8.88
C PRO A 239 19.95 3.67 -10.06
N LYS A 240 18.78 4.22 -9.77
CA LYS A 240 17.83 4.75 -10.77
C LYS A 240 17.48 3.72 -11.86
N THR A 241 17.33 2.46 -11.48
CA THR A 241 16.87 1.40 -12.39
C THR A 241 15.38 1.59 -12.63
N ILE A 242 14.93 1.46 -13.88
CA ILE A 242 13.51 1.52 -14.23
C ILE A 242 13.04 0.17 -14.75
N ILE A 243 11.94 -0.34 -14.21
CA ILE A 243 11.28 -1.59 -14.64
C ILE A 243 10.03 -1.27 -15.43
N PHE A 244 9.76 -2.05 -16.49
CA PHE A 244 8.61 -1.87 -17.37
C PHE A 244 7.99 -3.22 -17.73
N ASN A 245 6.69 -3.21 -18.01
CA ASN A 245 5.93 -4.32 -18.62
C ASN A 245 6.18 -5.66 -17.92
N VAL A 246 5.88 -5.73 -16.63
CA VAL A 246 5.93 -6.98 -15.87
C VAL A 246 4.72 -7.82 -16.25
N ILE A 247 4.97 -9.02 -16.73
CA ILE A 247 3.96 -10.01 -17.10
C ILE A 247 4.33 -11.32 -16.39
N VAL A 248 3.39 -11.89 -15.67
CA VAL A 248 3.53 -13.18 -14.98
C VAL A 248 2.45 -14.11 -15.48
N LYS A 249 2.83 -15.27 -16.02
CA LYS A 249 1.92 -16.26 -16.58
C LYS A 249 2.27 -17.65 -16.06
N SER A 250 1.26 -18.50 -15.89
CA SER A 250 1.50 -19.93 -15.78
C SER A 250 2.01 -20.48 -17.12
N LEU A 251 2.91 -21.45 -17.07
CA LEU A 251 3.16 -22.32 -18.22
C LEU A 251 1.90 -23.16 -18.43
N THR A 252 1.03 -22.73 -19.34
CA THR A 252 0.00 -23.61 -19.87
C THR A 252 0.74 -24.75 -20.57
N SER A 253 0.36 -26.00 -20.29
CA SER A 253 0.68 -27.09 -21.21
C SER A 253 0.17 -26.64 -22.57
N GLU A 254 1.05 -26.27 -23.49
CA GLU A 254 0.62 -26.08 -24.87
C GLU A 254 -0.10 -27.37 -25.25
N SER A 255 -1.37 -27.25 -25.62
CA SER A 255 -2.05 -28.27 -26.37
C SER A 255 -1.15 -28.55 -27.57
N THR A 256 -0.45 -29.67 -27.53
CA THR A 256 0.07 -30.33 -28.72
C THR A 256 -1.13 -30.54 -29.64
N ALA A 257 -1.32 -29.61 -30.58
CA ALA A 257 -2.18 -29.77 -31.74
C ALA A 257 -1.29 -30.01 -32.96
#